data_AF-A0A3C1JXG0-F1
#
_entry.id   AF-A0A3C1JXG0-F1
#
_cell.length_a   1.000
_cell.length_b   1.000
_cell.length_c   1.000
_cell.angle_alpha   90.00
_cell.angle_beta   90.00
_cell.angle_gamma   90.00
#
_symmetry.space_group_name_H-M   'P 1'
#
loop_
_entity.id
_entity.type
_entity.pdbx_description
1 polymer ?
#
loop_
_entity_poly.entity_id
_entity_poly.type
_entity_poly.pdbx_seq_one_letter_code
_entity_poly.pdbx_strand_id
1 'polypeptide(L)'
;MKSGLYITATFLFLFFSCKNQHEKDTNLAHIILLSDKINSELQQVSEETAALSSQIQHNINFLADVKWENNPRYVFHKNEILYTLFSENSSAVFLPSVRRLSSGQKKIIVNSEKMDSLFITLYNRNSIVSQVYFLDSNSFLRIYPYVDFTKQFAPSINLTGFTAFQSVKNKPFFDTKSYWIKKPYADPAGRGWIISAVSPVSFRDHFVGIVSSDIMLKTIQEKYFSSNSEMLLLVNPNGEIICSTRKASCIVCIPGHKEKNYYKPVINDEFLPAGPSLLNHKEKDIRKAVNLLLNGKNKTYFYQNTHKFVIYSSKLKETGWYLLKIIN
;
A
#
# COMPACT_ATOMS: atom_id res chain seq x y z
N MET A 1 3.53 -41.43 -87.23
CA MET A 1 2.47 -40.65 -86.53
C MET A 1 2.37 -41.17 -85.10
N LYS A 2 2.55 -40.26 -84.11
CA LYS A 2 1.98 -40.18 -82.75
C LYS A 2 1.76 -41.52 -82.01
N SER A 3 2.23 -41.80 -80.79
CA SER A 3 2.17 -41.07 -79.50
C SER A 3 2.13 -42.20 -78.45
N GLY A 4 2.59 -42.15 -77.21
CA GLY A 4 3.11 -41.14 -76.31
C GLY A 4 3.24 -41.87 -74.96
N LEU A 5 4.45 -41.87 -74.39
CA LEU A 5 4.79 -42.58 -73.16
C LEU A 5 4.36 -41.72 -71.96
N TYR A 6 3.44 -42.19 -71.12
CA TYR A 6 3.05 -41.50 -69.90
C TYR A 6 4.10 -41.72 -68.80
N ILE A 7 4.85 -40.67 -68.47
CA ILE A 7 5.69 -40.60 -67.27
C ILE A 7 4.85 -39.97 -66.16
N THR A 8 4.54 -40.73 -65.13
CA THR A 8 3.93 -40.23 -63.90
C THR A 8 5.00 -39.54 -63.05
N ALA A 9 4.94 -38.22 -62.93
CA ALA A 9 5.77 -37.44 -62.01
C ALA A 9 5.10 -37.39 -60.63
N THR A 10 5.68 -38.07 -59.65
CA THR A 10 5.26 -38.01 -58.24
C THR A 10 5.81 -36.72 -57.63
N PHE A 11 4.97 -35.71 -57.44
CA PHE A 11 5.30 -34.49 -56.73
C PHE A 11 5.23 -34.75 -55.21
N LEU A 12 6.38 -34.95 -54.58
CA LEU A 12 6.50 -35.03 -53.13
C LEU A 12 6.40 -33.61 -52.55
N PHE A 13 5.20 -33.20 -52.13
CA PHE A 13 5.03 -31.96 -51.37
C PHE A 13 5.59 -32.15 -49.95
N LEU A 14 6.82 -31.70 -49.74
CA LEU A 14 7.37 -31.44 -48.41
C LEU A 14 6.59 -30.28 -47.78
N PHE A 15 5.54 -30.60 -47.01
CA PHE A 15 4.96 -29.67 -46.06
C PHE A 15 5.96 -29.44 -44.92
N PHE A 16 6.87 -28.48 -45.12
CA PHE A 16 7.49 -27.78 -44.00
C PHE A 16 6.39 -26.96 -43.31
N SER A 17 5.68 -27.62 -42.40
CA SER A 17 4.85 -26.94 -41.40
C SER A 17 5.77 -26.09 -40.55
N CYS A 18 5.82 -24.79 -40.82
CA CYS A 18 6.34 -23.79 -39.91
C CYS A 18 5.52 -23.87 -38.62
N LYS A 19 5.97 -24.67 -37.65
CA LYS A 19 5.62 -24.50 -36.24
C LYS A 19 6.19 -23.18 -35.75
N ASN A 20 5.61 -22.05 -36.15
CA ASN A 20 5.71 -20.81 -35.40
C ASN A 20 4.69 -20.89 -34.25
N GLN A 21 4.94 -21.81 -33.34
CA GLN A 21 4.33 -21.77 -32.01
C GLN A 21 5.13 -20.71 -31.26
N HIS A 22 4.60 -19.49 -31.15
CA HIS A 22 5.02 -18.55 -30.13
C HIS A 22 4.86 -19.26 -28.78
N GLU A 23 5.93 -19.88 -28.30
CA GLU A 23 5.98 -20.48 -26.98
C GLU A 23 5.77 -19.32 -26.00
N LYS A 24 4.59 -19.30 -25.38
CA LYS A 24 4.19 -18.25 -24.44
C LYS A 24 5.23 -18.25 -23.32
N ASP A 25 5.97 -17.15 -23.20
CA ASP A 25 6.98 -17.00 -22.15
C ASP A 25 6.32 -17.14 -20.78
N THR A 26 6.45 -18.33 -20.19
CA THR A 26 5.71 -18.72 -18.99
C THR A 26 6.12 -17.88 -17.78
N ASN A 27 7.36 -17.41 -17.74
CA ASN A 27 7.85 -16.52 -16.68
C ASN A 27 7.30 -15.11 -16.81
N LEU A 28 7.21 -14.59 -18.04
CA LEU A 28 6.55 -13.31 -18.29
C LEU A 28 5.05 -13.40 -17.98
N ALA A 29 4.37 -14.47 -18.39
CA ALA A 29 2.96 -14.67 -18.06
C ALA A 29 2.73 -14.76 -16.54
N HIS A 30 3.62 -15.46 -15.82
CA HIS A 30 3.55 -15.58 -14.38
C HIS A 30 3.73 -14.24 -13.66
N ILE A 31 4.73 -13.43 -14.03
CA ILE A 31 4.96 -12.15 -13.36
C ILE A 31 3.84 -11.15 -13.63
N ILE A 32 3.24 -11.17 -14.83
CA ILE A 32 2.06 -10.34 -15.16
C ILE A 32 0.90 -10.74 -14.24
N LEU A 33 0.56 -12.03 -14.15
CA LEU A 33 -0.52 -12.51 -13.29
C LEU A 33 -0.30 -12.15 -11.82
N LEU A 34 0.93 -12.30 -11.31
CA LEU A 34 1.26 -11.92 -9.93
C LEU A 34 1.16 -10.41 -9.72
N SER A 35 1.64 -9.60 -10.68
CA SER A 35 1.53 -8.15 -10.60
C SER A 35 0.08 -7.67 -10.65
N ASP A 36 -0.77 -8.30 -11.48
CA ASP A 36 -2.19 -7.98 -11.58
C ASP A 36 -2.92 -8.33 -10.29
N LYS A 37 -2.57 -9.46 -9.65
CA LYS A 37 -3.12 -9.84 -8.35
C LYS A 37 -2.77 -8.81 -7.27
N ILE A 38 -1.50 -8.43 -7.13
CA ILE A 38 -1.08 -7.42 -6.15
C ILE A 38 -1.76 -6.08 -6.47
N ASN A 39 -1.78 -5.67 -7.74
CA ASN A 39 -2.41 -4.43 -8.15
C ASN A 39 -3.91 -4.41 -7.84
N SER A 40 -4.62 -5.52 -8.09
CA SER A 40 -6.05 -5.63 -7.81
C SER A 40 -6.36 -5.49 -6.33
N GLU A 41 -5.54 -6.05 -5.44
CA GLU A 41 -5.74 -5.86 -3.99
C GLU A 41 -5.49 -4.43 -3.55
N LEU A 42 -4.45 -3.77 -4.08
CA LEU A 42 -4.20 -2.35 -3.82
C LEU A 42 -5.35 -1.48 -4.35
N GLN A 43 -5.82 -1.77 -5.56
CA GLN A 43 -6.93 -1.05 -6.16
C GLN A 43 -8.21 -1.20 -5.32
N GLN A 44 -8.52 -2.42 -4.88
CA GLN A 44 -9.66 -2.67 -4.00
C GLN A 44 -9.57 -1.85 -2.71
N VAL A 45 -8.41 -1.81 -2.05
CA VAL A 45 -8.22 -0.98 -0.84
C VAL A 45 -8.47 0.50 -1.15
N SER A 46 -7.90 1.02 -2.24
CA SER A 46 -8.09 2.41 -2.68
C SER A 46 -9.57 2.76 -2.93
N GLU A 47 -10.29 1.88 -3.62
CA GLU A 47 -11.72 2.04 -3.93
C GLU A 47 -12.58 1.96 -2.66
N GLU A 48 -12.27 1.03 -1.76
CA GLU A 48 -13.00 0.88 -0.51
C GLU A 48 -12.74 2.04 0.46
N THR A 49 -11.52 2.59 0.53
CA THR A 49 -11.25 3.81 1.30
C THR A 49 -12.04 5.01 0.76
N ALA A 50 -12.11 5.15 -0.57
CA ALA A 50 -12.91 6.22 -1.20
C ALA A 50 -14.41 6.05 -0.92
N ALA A 51 -14.91 4.82 -1.01
CA ALA A 51 -16.29 4.48 -0.69
C ALA A 51 -16.61 4.75 0.79
N LEU A 52 -15.69 4.42 1.71
CA LEU A 52 -15.80 4.73 3.14
C LEU A 52 -15.93 6.24 3.38
N SER A 53 -15.11 7.05 2.72
CA SER A 53 -15.23 8.52 2.82
C SER A 53 -16.62 8.99 2.38
N SER A 54 -17.10 8.49 1.23
CA SER A 54 -18.44 8.82 0.72
C SER A 54 -19.54 8.39 1.69
N GLN A 55 -19.47 7.17 2.25
CA GLN A 55 -20.44 6.70 3.24
C GLN A 55 -20.46 7.59 4.49
N ILE A 56 -19.30 8.03 4.98
CA ILE A 56 -19.21 8.95 6.11
C ILE A 56 -19.89 10.28 5.78
N GLN A 57 -19.56 10.86 4.62
CA GLN A 57 -20.12 12.14 4.17
C GLN A 57 -21.65 12.12 4.09
N HIS A 58 -22.24 11.02 3.63
CA HIS A 58 -23.70 10.91 3.43
C HIS A 58 -24.45 10.46 4.70
N ASN A 59 -23.85 9.59 5.52
CA ASN A 59 -24.58 8.92 6.60
C ASN A 59 -24.30 9.49 8.00
N ILE A 60 -23.27 10.32 8.16
CA ILE A 60 -22.86 10.86 9.45
C ILE A 60 -23.14 12.36 9.50
N ASN A 61 -24.15 12.74 10.29
CA ASN A 61 -24.38 14.12 10.66
C ASN A 61 -23.47 14.51 11.83
N PHE A 62 -22.31 15.11 11.54
CA PHE A 62 -21.36 15.55 12.56
C PHE A 62 -21.90 16.63 13.51
N LEU A 63 -22.98 17.34 13.14
CA LEU A 63 -23.58 18.41 13.93
C LEU A 63 -24.80 17.97 14.74
N ALA A 64 -25.22 16.70 14.63
CA ALA A 64 -26.33 16.16 15.42
C ALA A 64 -26.06 16.37 16.91
N ASP A 65 -27.12 16.66 17.67
CA ASP A 65 -27.01 16.84 19.11
C ASP A 65 -26.67 15.52 19.79
N VAL A 66 -25.78 15.59 20.79
CA VAL A 66 -25.24 14.42 21.46
C VAL A 66 -25.29 14.59 22.97
N LYS A 67 -25.47 13.47 23.67
CA LYS A 67 -25.26 13.40 25.12
C LYS A 67 -23.78 13.13 25.37
N TRP A 68 -23.10 14.11 25.93
CA TRP A 68 -21.68 13.99 26.28
C TRP A 68 -21.46 13.64 27.75
N GLU A 69 -22.24 14.22 28.64
CA GLU A 69 -22.06 14.09 30.08
C GLU A 69 -22.22 12.64 30.53
N ASN A 70 -21.34 12.19 31.42
CA ASN A 70 -21.30 10.83 31.95
C ASN A 70 -21.18 9.73 30.90
N ASN A 71 -20.66 10.02 29.70
CA ASN A 71 -20.38 8.97 28.71
C ASN A 71 -19.13 8.17 29.17
N PRO A 72 -19.28 6.91 29.65
CA PRO A 72 -18.18 6.16 30.25
C PRO A 72 -17.15 5.72 29.20
N ARG A 73 -17.47 5.85 27.91
CA ARG A 73 -16.60 5.48 26.80
C ARG A 73 -15.38 6.38 26.68
N TYR A 74 -15.53 7.67 26.98
CA TYR A 74 -14.51 8.70 26.77
C TYR A 74 -13.85 9.07 28.10
N VAL A 75 -12.58 8.71 28.24
CA VAL A 75 -11.81 8.88 29.47
C VAL A 75 -10.72 9.94 29.25
N PHE A 76 -10.51 10.78 30.26
CA PHE A 76 -9.37 11.70 30.29
C PHE A 76 -8.21 11.06 31.05
N HIS A 77 -7.04 10.99 30.41
CA HIS A 77 -5.79 10.65 31.07
C HIS A 77 -5.27 11.84 31.89
N LYS A 78 -4.33 11.61 32.83
CA LYS A 78 -3.74 12.65 33.69
C LYS A 78 -3.14 13.85 32.94
N ASN A 79 -2.79 13.67 31.67
CA ASN A 79 -2.19 14.69 30.81
C ASN A 79 -3.22 15.41 29.91
N GLU A 80 -4.51 15.36 30.27
CA GLU A 80 -5.63 15.95 29.52
C GLU A 80 -5.84 15.36 28.11
N ILE A 81 -5.27 14.18 27.84
CA ILE A 81 -5.52 13.40 26.62
C ILE A 81 -6.88 12.73 26.75
N LEU A 82 -7.72 12.82 25.72
CA LEU A 82 -8.93 12.01 25.64
C LEU A 82 -8.63 10.69 24.92
N TYR A 83 -9.09 9.58 25.49
CA TYR A 83 -8.98 8.26 24.87
C TYR A 83 -10.16 7.36 25.23
N THR A 84 -10.25 6.19 24.61
CA THR A 84 -11.23 5.14 24.94
C THR A 84 -10.53 3.92 25.52
N LEU A 85 -11.23 3.17 26.37
CA LEU A 85 -10.78 1.83 26.79
C LEU A 85 -11.06 0.80 25.71
N PHE A 86 -10.33 -0.31 25.73
CA PHE A 86 -10.54 -1.41 24.80
C PHE A 86 -11.95 -2.00 24.92
N SER A 87 -12.57 -2.23 23.78
CA SER A 87 -13.76 -3.07 23.62
C SER A 87 -13.68 -3.75 22.25
N GLU A 88 -14.04 -5.04 22.19
CA GLU A 88 -13.83 -5.91 21.01
C GLU A 88 -14.40 -5.33 19.71
N ASN A 89 -15.53 -4.63 19.79
CA ASN A 89 -16.24 -4.08 18.63
C ASN A 89 -16.10 -2.55 18.53
N SER A 90 -14.97 -2.01 18.99
CA SER A 90 -14.76 -0.56 19.04
C SER A 90 -13.40 -0.13 18.47
N SER A 91 -13.40 1.03 17.86
CA SER A 91 -12.17 1.75 17.52
C SER A 91 -11.55 2.35 18.77
N ALA A 92 -10.22 2.45 18.77
CA ALA A 92 -9.54 3.35 19.69
C ALA A 92 -9.81 4.80 19.29
N VAL A 93 -9.90 5.67 20.29
CA VAL A 93 -9.96 7.12 20.12
C VAL A 93 -8.74 7.74 20.80
N PHE A 94 -8.21 8.76 20.16
CA PHE A 94 -7.18 9.61 20.72
C PHE A 94 -7.45 11.06 20.34
N LEU A 95 -7.40 11.95 21.32
CA LEU A 95 -7.32 13.39 21.11
C LEU A 95 -6.17 13.92 21.97
N PRO A 96 -5.19 14.63 21.37
CA PRO A 96 -4.12 15.28 22.11
C PRO A 96 -4.64 16.15 23.26
N SER A 97 -3.75 16.41 24.21
CA SER A 97 -3.95 17.22 25.41
C SER A 97 -4.82 18.43 25.12
N VAL A 98 -6.03 18.41 25.66
CA VAL A 98 -7.05 19.44 25.46
C VAL A 98 -7.60 19.86 26.82
N ARG A 99 -7.35 21.11 27.19
CA ARG A 99 -7.86 21.68 28.45
C ARG A 99 -9.38 21.69 28.53
N ARG A 100 -10.06 21.91 27.39
CA ARG A 100 -11.53 21.92 27.31
C ARG A 100 -12.02 21.57 25.91
N LEU A 101 -12.96 20.63 25.84
CA LEU A 101 -13.68 20.30 24.60
C LEU A 101 -14.78 21.31 24.30
N SER A 102 -14.78 21.83 23.08
CA SER A 102 -15.90 22.60 22.54
C SER A 102 -17.13 21.71 22.32
N SER A 103 -18.32 22.31 22.21
CA SER A 103 -19.55 21.58 21.84
C SER A 103 -19.41 20.89 20.48
N GLY A 104 -18.75 21.54 19.51
CA GLY A 104 -18.48 20.97 18.20
C GLY A 104 -17.59 19.72 18.25
N GLN A 105 -16.50 19.76 19.02
CA GLN A 105 -15.63 18.59 19.20
C GLN A 105 -16.38 17.42 19.84
N LYS A 106 -17.18 17.67 20.88
CA LYS A 106 -18.01 16.63 21.51
C LYS A 106 -18.96 15.97 20.52
N LYS A 107 -19.60 16.77 19.65
CA LYS A 107 -20.47 16.28 18.58
C LYS A 107 -19.72 15.41 17.57
N ILE A 108 -18.54 15.83 17.10
CA ILE A 108 -17.71 15.04 16.17
C ILE A 108 -17.32 13.70 16.82
N ILE A 109 -16.80 13.75 18.05
CA ILE A 109 -16.34 12.57 18.78
C ILE A 109 -17.46 11.53 18.90
N VAL A 110 -18.65 11.93 19.39
CA VAL A 110 -19.76 11.01 19.60
C VAL A 110 -20.41 10.57 18.28
N ASN A 111 -20.65 11.47 17.33
CA ASN A 111 -21.29 11.10 16.06
C ASN A 111 -20.38 10.20 15.19
N SER A 112 -19.06 10.28 15.36
CA SER A 112 -18.11 9.40 14.68
C SER A 112 -18.15 7.94 15.16
N GLU A 113 -18.85 7.60 16.25
CA GLU A 113 -19.00 6.20 16.71
C GLU A 113 -19.62 5.29 15.64
N LYS A 114 -20.47 5.84 14.77
CA LYS A 114 -21.05 5.11 13.63
C LYS A 114 -19.98 4.55 12.68
N MET A 115 -18.80 5.18 12.64
CA MET A 115 -17.68 4.75 11.81
C MET A 115 -17.10 3.41 12.25
N ASP A 116 -17.24 3.01 13.53
CA ASP A 116 -16.62 1.78 14.03
C ASP A 116 -17.06 0.55 13.22
N SER A 117 -18.37 0.42 12.96
CA SER A 117 -18.93 -0.67 12.15
C SER A 117 -18.43 -0.65 10.70
N LEU A 118 -18.23 0.54 10.13
CA LEU A 118 -17.69 0.71 8.79
C LEU A 118 -16.21 0.30 8.74
N PHE A 119 -15.42 0.70 9.74
CA PHE A 119 -14.01 0.36 9.84
C PHE A 119 -13.80 -1.15 10.02
N ILE A 120 -14.59 -1.78 10.91
CA ILE A 120 -14.57 -3.23 11.11
C ILE A 120 -14.91 -3.95 9.81
N THR A 121 -15.94 -3.49 9.09
CA THR A 121 -16.35 -4.09 7.82
C THR A 121 -15.24 -4.01 6.77
N LEU A 122 -14.64 -2.83 6.57
CA LEU A 122 -13.54 -2.65 5.61
C LEU A 122 -12.33 -3.50 6.01
N TYR A 123 -11.94 -3.46 7.27
CA TYR A 123 -10.81 -4.22 7.79
C TYR A 123 -10.99 -5.74 7.57
N ASN A 124 -12.16 -6.29 7.91
CA ASN A 124 -12.42 -7.73 7.78
C ASN A 124 -12.53 -8.20 6.32
N ARG A 125 -12.89 -7.32 5.39
CA ARG A 125 -12.98 -7.66 3.96
C ARG A 125 -11.63 -7.64 3.25
N ASN A 126 -10.62 -6.97 3.83
CA ASN A 126 -9.31 -6.78 3.21
C ASN A 126 -8.19 -7.36 4.06
N SER A 127 -7.78 -8.60 3.76
CA SER A 127 -6.67 -9.28 4.44
C SER A 127 -5.32 -8.53 4.45
N ILE A 128 -5.14 -7.54 3.56
CA ILE A 128 -3.90 -6.76 3.45
C ILE A 128 -3.92 -5.47 4.27
N VAL A 129 -5.10 -5.01 4.70
CA VAL A 129 -5.27 -3.77 5.47
C VAL A 129 -4.91 -4.05 6.93
N SER A 130 -4.00 -3.26 7.49
CA SER A 130 -3.57 -3.38 8.88
C SER A 130 -4.32 -2.43 9.81
N GLN A 131 -4.79 -1.29 9.32
CA GLN A 131 -5.59 -0.34 10.09
C GLN A 131 -6.42 0.56 9.19
N VAL A 132 -7.53 1.04 9.75
CA VAL A 132 -8.45 2.01 9.14
C VAL A 132 -8.72 3.10 10.17
N TYR A 133 -8.62 4.36 9.76
CA TYR A 133 -8.86 5.46 10.69
C TYR A 133 -9.48 6.68 10.05
N PHE A 134 -10.13 7.47 10.91
CA PHE A 134 -10.54 8.84 10.66
C PHE A 134 -9.68 9.79 11.48
N LEU A 135 -9.18 10.85 10.85
CA LEU A 135 -8.43 11.93 11.50
C LEU A 135 -9.05 13.27 11.12
N ASP A 136 -9.58 13.99 12.11
CA ASP A 136 -10.21 15.30 11.90
C ASP A 136 -9.21 16.46 11.91
N SER A 137 -9.71 17.66 11.58
CA SER A 137 -8.93 18.90 11.54
C SER A 137 -8.47 19.44 12.91
N ASN A 138 -8.89 18.80 14.00
CA ASN A 138 -8.50 19.11 15.39
C ASN A 138 -7.57 18.04 15.99
N SER A 139 -6.98 17.17 15.15
CA SER A 139 -6.17 16.02 15.59
C SER A 139 -6.95 14.96 16.40
N PHE A 140 -8.28 14.90 16.28
CA PHE A 140 -9.06 13.78 16.77
C PHE A 140 -8.85 12.57 15.86
N LEU A 141 -8.32 11.49 16.43
CA LEU A 141 -8.09 10.20 15.77
C LEU A 141 -9.11 9.18 16.28
N ARG A 142 -9.79 8.50 15.36
CA ARG A 142 -10.55 7.27 15.62
C ARG A 142 -10.01 6.18 14.70
N ILE A 143 -9.53 5.07 15.26
CA ILE A 143 -8.77 4.05 14.52
C ILE A 143 -9.12 2.63 14.94
N TYR A 144 -9.20 1.75 13.95
CA TYR A 144 -9.43 0.32 14.11
C TYR A 144 -8.32 -0.49 13.41
N PRO A 145 -7.86 -1.63 13.98
CA PRO A 145 -8.24 -2.16 15.29
C PRO A 145 -7.67 -1.32 16.45
N TYR A 146 -8.16 -1.58 17.66
CA TYR A 146 -7.80 -0.78 18.85
C TYR A 146 -6.29 -0.71 19.09
N VAL A 147 -5.81 0.48 19.45
CA VAL A 147 -4.44 0.78 19.87
C VAL A 147 -4.48 1.72 21.08
N ASP A 148 -3.65 1.44 22.10
CA ASP A 148 -3.49 2.35 23.24
C ASP A 148 -2.46 3.44 22.92
N PHE A 149 -2.95 4.64 22.59
CA PHE A 149 -2.10 5.78 22.24
C PHE A 149 -1.56 6.56 23.43
N THR A 150 -1.97 6.25 24.66
CA THR A 150 -1.59 7.04 25.85
C THR A 150 -0.08 7.07 26.10
N LYS A 151 0.65 6.08 25.59
CA LYS A 151 2.12 5.97 25.64
C LYS A 151 2.80 6.11 24.28
N GLN A 152 2.04 6.04 23.19
CA GLN A 152 2.57 6.04 21.82
C GLN A 152 2.83 7.47 21.31
N PHE A 153 1.98 8.42 21.70
CA PHE A 153 2.07 9.81 21.28
C PHE A 153 2.49 10.75 22.40
N ALA A 154 3.22 11.81 22.03
CA ALA A 154 3.39 12.94 22.92
C ALA A 154 2.01 13.58 23.21
N PRO A 155 1.73 14.04 24.45
CA PRO A 155 0.43 14.61 24.79
C PRO A 155 0.02 15.78 23.89
N SER A 156 0.96 16.62 23.44
CA SER A 156 0.69 17.80 22.61
C SER A 156 0.91 17.58 21.11
N ILE A 157 0.90 16.32 20.64
CA ILE A 157 1.13 16.00 19.22
C ILE A 157 0.09 16.69 18.32
N ASN A 158 0.54 17.22 17.17
CA ASN A 158 -0.35 17.73 16.14
C ASN A 158 -0.42 16.72 14.97
N LEU A 159 -1.45 15.87 14.98
CA LEU A 159 -1.63 14.84 13.96
C LEU A 159 -1.99 15.44 12.59
N THR A 160 -2.56 16.63 12.53
CA THR A 160 -2.82 17.29 11.23
C THR A 160 -1.54 17.64 10.49
N GLY A 161 -0.39 17.75 11.18
CA GLY A 161 0.92 17.99 10.58
C GLY A 161 1.49 16.80 9.81
N PHE A 162 0.92 15.60 9.97
CA PHE A 162 1.45 14.37 9.40
C PHE A 162 1.10 14.19 7.93
N THR A 163 1.89 13.38 7.22
CA THR A 163 1.85 13.23 5.77
C THR A 163 0.49 12.76 5.27
N ALA A 164 -0.19 11.87 6.01
CA ALA A 164 -1.53 11.40 5.67
C ALA A 164 -2.51 12.57 5.53
N PHE A 165 -2.60 13.43 6.54
CA PHE A 165 -3.49 14.59 6.51
C PHE A 165 -3.05 15.62 5.45
N GLN A 166 -1.75 15.93 5.40
CA GLN A 166 -1.21 16.94 4.49
C GLN A 166 -1.36 16.55 3.01
N SER A 167 -1.34 15.26 2.69
CA SER A 167 -1.41 14.76 1.31
C SER A 167 -2.74 15.07 0.60
N VAL A 168 -3.83 15.20 1.37
CA VAL A 168 -5.19 15.40 0.82
C VAL A 168 -5.92 16.64 1.29
N LYS A 169 -5.42 17.38 2.31
CA LYS A 169 -6.13 18.55 2.87
C LYS A 169 -6.50 19.64 1.84
N ASN A 170 -5.71 19.77 0.77
CA ASN A 170 -5.92 20.77 -0.29
C ASN A 170 -6.48 20.15 -1.58
N LYS A 171 -6.89 18.88 -1.55
CA LYS A 171 -7.46 18.20 -2.70
C LYS A 171 -8.96 18.49 -2.80
N PRO A 172 -9.53 18.49 -4.02
CA PRO A 172 -10.99 18.53 -4.18
C PRO A 172 -11.64 17.38 -3.40
N PHE A 173 -12.63 17.69 -2.57
CA PHE A 173 -13.39 16.71 -1.79
C PHE A 173 -14.68 16.24 -2.48
N PHE A 174 -15.03 16.83 -3.63
CA PHE A 174 -16.07 16.33 -4.52
C PHE A 174 -15.60 15.12 -5.35
N ASP A 175 -14.29 14.96 -5.51
CA ASP A 175 -13.71 13.77 -6.10
C ASP A 175 -13.76 12.63 -5.07
N THR A 176 -14.68 11.68 -5.27
CA THR A 176 -14.73 10.44 -4.48
C THR A 176 -13.58 9.51 -4.89
N LYS A 177 -12.35 9.89 -4.55
CA LYS A 177 -11.14 9.10 -4.82
C LYS A 177 -10.18 9.12 -3.65
N SER A 178 -9.42 8.04 -3.54
CA SER A 178 -8.31 7.94 -2.61
C SER A 178 -6.99 8.32 -3.28
N TYR A 179 -6.02 8.71 -2.46
CA TYR A 179 -4.68 9.11 -2.87
C TYR A 179 -3.65 8.26 -2.12
N TRP A 180 -2.78 7.60 -2.87
CA TRP A 180 -1.70 6.80 -2.30
C TRP A 180 -0.55 7.66 -1.80
N ILE A 181 -0.14 7.45 -0.54
CA ILE A 181 1.19 7.80 -0.04
C ILE A 181 2.12 6.65 -0.40
N LYS A 182 2.76 6.78 -1.57
CA LYS A 182 3.54 5.71 -2.20
C LYS A 182 4.92 5.52 -1.61
N LYS A 183 5.44 6.52 -0.89
CA LYS A 183 6.72 6.41 -0.19
C LYS A 183 6.43 5.80 1.19
N PRO A 184 6.95 4.60 1.51
CA PRO A 184 6.67 3.99 2.80
C PRO A 184 7.15 4.85 3.95
N TYR A 185 6.43 4.83 5.06
CA TYR A 185 6.73 5.60 6.27
C TYR A 185 6.40 4.81 7.53
N ALA A 186 6.97 5.22 8.66
CA ALA A 186 6.77 4.57 9.94
C ALA A 186 5.35 4.84 10.41
N ASP A 187 4.62 3.76 10.72
CA ASP A 187 3.28 3.83 11.28
C ASP A 187 3.33 4.48 12.67
N PRO A 188 2.62 5.61 12.87
CA PRO A 188 2.53 6.24 14.18
C PRO A 188 2.00 5.31 15.27
N ALA A 189 1.17 4.30 14.92
CA ALA A 189 0.66 3.29 15.84
C ALA A 189 1.64 2.16 16.19
N GLY A 190 2.87 2.18 15.67
CA GLY A 190 3.93 1.27 16.10
C GLY A 190 4.03 -0.03 15.30
N ARG A 191 3.34 -0.19 14.17
CA ARG A 191 3.28 -1.48 13.46
C ARG A 191 4.41 -1.72 12.47
N GLY A 192 5.20 -0.70 12.16
CA GLY A 192 6.36 -0.82 11.27
C GLY A 192 6.28 0.12 10.08
N TRP A 193 6.78 -0.31 8.92
CA TRP A 193 6.68 0.48 7.68
C TRP A 193 5.34 0.23 6.99
N ILE A 194 4.64 1.31 6.64
CA ILE A 194 3.34 1.29 5.97
C ILE A 194 3.34 2.12 4.70
N ILE A 195 2.38 1.83 3.83
CA ILE A 195 1.84 2.74 2.82
C ILE A 195 0.36 2.95 3.10
N SER A 196 -0.21 4.03 2.59
CA SER A 196 -1.59 4.42 2.91
C SER A 196 -2.36 4.90 1.70
N ALA A 197 -3.60 4.41 1.58
CA ALA A 197 -4.62 5.01 0.74
C ALA A 197 -5.41 6.00 1.59
N VAL A 198 -5.44 7.28 1.18
CA VAL A 198 -6.05 8.36 1.96
C VAL A 198 -7.13 9.07 1.16
N SER A 199 -8.32 9.25 1.75
CA SER A 199 -9.40 10.01 1.12
C SER A 199 -9.82 11.20 1.99
N PRO A 200 -10.02 12.40 1.41
CA PRO A 200 -10.56 13.54 2.14
C PRO A 200 -12.02 13.26 2.53
N VAL A 201 -12.44 13.73 3.70
CA VAL A 201 -13.81 13.66 4.20
C VAL A 201 -14.36 15.07 4.31
N SER A 202 -15.53 15.29 3.73
CA SER A 202 -16.25 16.55 3.83
C SER A 202 -17.62 16.37 4.50
N PHE A 203 -18.15 17.46 5.04
CA PHE A 203 -19.50 17.56 5.55
C PHE A 203 -20.07 18.93 5.20
N ARG A 204 -21.23 18.96 4.53
CA ARG A 204 -21.87 20.21 4.03
C ARG A 204 -20.88 21.11 3.28
N ASP A 205 -20.14 20.54 2.34
CA ASP A 205 -19.15 21.24 1.50
C ASP A 205 -17.93 21.82 2.24
N HIS A 206 -17.68 21.38 3.49
CA HIS A 206 -16.49 21.74 4.24
C HIS A 206 -15.64 20.52 4.51
N PHE A 207 -14.32 20.64 4.34
CA PHE A 207 -13.38 19.62 4.75
C PHE A 207 -13.40 19.44 6.27
N VAL A 208 -13.65 18.21 6.73
CA VAL A 208 -13.70 17.88 8.17
C VAL A 208 -12.46 17.09 8.59
N GLY A 209 -11.91 16.28 7.68
CA GLY A 209 -10.77 15.43 7.99
C GLY A 209 -10.44 14.46 6.87
N ILE A 210 -9.82 13.35 7.22
CA ILE A 210 -9.44 12.28 6.29
C ILE A 210 -9.91 10.94 6.81
N VAL A 211 -10.11 9.99 5.91
CA VAL A 211 -10.02 8.56 6.22
C VAL A 211 -8.82 7.94 5.53
N SER A 212 -8.22 6.96 6.17
CA SER A 212 -7.09 6.22 5.61
C SER A 212 -7.22 4.73 5.86
N SER A 213 -6.73 3.94 4.91
CA SER A 213 -6.47 2.52 5.08
C SER A 213 -4.98 2.28 4.86
N ASP A 214 -4.33 1.72 5.87
CA ASP A 214 -2.89 1.49 5.84
C ASP A 214 -2.59 0.02 5.58
N ILE A 215 -1.48 -0.22 4.89
CA ILE A 215 -0.96 -1.54 4.56
C ILE A 215 0.48 -1.60 5.06
N MET A 216 0.79 -2.60 5.88
CA MET A 216 2.16 -2.87 6.29
C MET A 216 2.96 -3.49 5.14
N LEU A 217 4.19 -3.01 4.94
CA LEU A 217 5.13 -3.65 4.02
C LEU A 217 5.42 -5.10 4.43
N LYS A 218 5.39 -5.39 5.73
CA LYS A 218 5.53 -6.76 6.26
C LYS A 218 4.43 -7.69 5.75
N THR A 219 3.18 -7.23 5.70
CA THR A 219 2.06 -8.01 5.16
C THR A 219 2.24 -8.29 3.67
N ILE A 220 2.73 -7.32 2.88
CA ILE A 220 3.08 -7.54 1.46
C ILE A 220 4.20 -8.57 1.34
N GLN A 221 5.27 -8.41 2.14
CA GLN A 221 6.42 -9.30 2.17
C GLN A 221 6.00 -10.75 2.50
N GLU A 222 5.20 -10.94 3.55
CA GLU A 222 4.74 -12.26 4.01
C GLU A 222 3.81 -12.93 3.00
N LYS A 223 2.91 -12.16 2.38
CA LYS A 223 1.92 -12.68 1.44
C LYS A 223 2.50 -13.03 0.07
N TYR A 224 3.45 -12.25 -0.42
CA TYR A 224 3.91 -12.35 -1.83
C TYR A 224 5.40 -12.69 -2.00
N PHE A 225 6.23 -12.49 -0.97
CA PHE A 225 7.70 -12.61 -1.08
C PHE A 225 8.29 -13.62 -0.08
N SER A 226 7.47 -14.54 0.43
CA SER A 226 7.89 -15.62 1.36
C SER A 226 8.46 -16.86 0.66
N SER A 227 8.42 -16.94 -0.67
CA SER A 227 8.95 -18.09 -1.42
C SER A 227 10.46 -18.25 -1.23
N ASN A 228 10.89 -19.46 -0.88
CA ASN A 228 12.29 -19.83 -0.80
C ASN A 228 12.89 -20.25 -2.15
N SER A 229 12.08 -20.44 -3.19
CA SER A 229 12.53 -20.84 -4.52
C SER A 229 12.53 -19.70 -5.52
N GLU A 230 11.52 -18.83 -5.46
CA GLU A 230 11.37 -17.73 -6.40
C GLU A 230 12.34 -16.58 -6.09
N MET A 231 12.75 -15.88 -7.15
CA MET A 231 13.58 -14.69 -7.07
C MET A 231 12.76 -13.48 -7.50
N LEU A 232 12.06 -12.86 -6.54
CA LEU A 232 11.18 -11.71 -6.78
C LEU A 232 11.70 -10.47 -6.05
N LEU A 233 11.58 -9.32 -6.71
CA LEU A 233 11.84 -7.99 -6.14
C LEU A 233 10.65 -7.08 -6.44
N LEU A 234 10.21 -6.31 -5.47
CA LEU A 234 9.32 -5.17 -5.68
C LEU A 234 10.15 -3.91 -5.54
N VAL A 235 10.17 -3.07 -6.56
CA VAL A 235 10.99 -1.85 -6.58
C VAL A 235 10.14 -0.63 -6.92
N ASN A 236 10.50 0.52 -6.37
CA ASN A 236 9.89 1.78 -6.78
C ASN A 236 10.51 2.30 -8.10
N PRO A 237 9.97 3.38 -8.70
CA PRO A 237 10.52 3.96 -9.94
C PRO A 237 11.98 4.41 -9.86
N ASN A 238 12.51 4.64 -8.65
CA ASN A 238 13.92 5.00 -8.42
C ASN A 238 14.82 3.77 -8.29
N GLY A 239 14.29 2.55 -8.51
CA GLY A 239 15.02 1.29 -8.39
C GLY A 239 15.32 0.89 -6.94
N GLU A 240 14.75 1.57 -5.95
CA GLU A 240 14.86 1.18 -4.54
C GLU A 240 13.99 -0.05 -4.31
N ILE A 241 14.58 -1.09 -3.74
CA ILE A 241 13.85 -2.29 -3.31
C ILE A 241 12.85 -1.86 -2.22
N ILE A 242 11.66 -2.48 -2.21
CA ILE A 242 10.58 -2.32 -1.22
C ILE A 242 10.34 -3.66 -0.51
N CYS A 243 10.19 -4.73 -1.29
CA CYS A 243 10.06 -6.12 -0.82
C CYS A 243 10.91 -7.03 -1.70
N SER A 244 11.33 -8.18 -1.15
CA SER A 244 12.21 -9.11 -1.88
C SER A 244 12.16 -10.50 -1.31
N THR A 245 12.20 -11.55 -2.15
CA THR A 245 12.47 -12.89 -1.65
C THR A 245 13.93 -13.01 -1.23
N ARG A 246 14.22 -13.86 -0.24
CA ARG A 246 15.59 -14.06 0.27
C ARG A 246 16.60 -14.37 -0.84
N LYS A 247 16.22 -15.25 -1.78
CA LYS A 247 17.09 -15.61 -2.91
C LYS A 247 17.36 -14.42 -3.83
N ALA A 248 16.35 -13.62 -4.16
CA ALA A 248 16.56 -12.43 -4.99
C ALA A 248 17.53 -11.45 -4.34
N SER A 249 17.35 -11.15 -3.04
CA SER A 249 18.24 -10.27 -2.28
C SER A 249 19.69 -10.77 -2.26
N CYS A 250 19.89 -12.09 -2.13
CA CYS A 250 21.22 -12.70 -2.19
C CYS A 250 21.85 -12.56 -3.58
N ILE A 251 21.08 -12.79 -4.65
CA ILE A 251 21.55 -12.59 -6.02
C ILE A 251 21.94 -11.13 -6.21
N VAL A 252 21.03 -10.17 -6.05
CA VAL A 252 21.38 -8.75 -6.28
C VAL A 252 22.25 -8.12 -5.19
N CYS A 253 22.71 -8.89 -4.18
CA CYS A 253 23.59 -8.43 -3.11
C CYS A 253 23.09 -7.17 -2.37
N ILE A 254 21.77 -6.98 -2.27
CA ILE A 254 21.14 -5.88 -1.54
C ILE A 254 20.22 -6.49 -0.47
N PRO A 255 20.46 -6.21 0.82
CA PRO A 255 19.55 -6.66 1.87
C PRO A 255 18.21 -5.92 1.79
N GLY A 256 17.14 -6.57 2.24
CA GLY A 256 15.86 -5.90 2.47
C GLY A 256 15.97 -4.84 3.57
N HIS A 257 14.90 -4.05 3.73
CA HIS A 257 14.87 -3.03 4.77
C HIS A 257 14.90 -3.63 6.17
N LYS A 258 15.49 -2.88 7.10
CA LYS A 258 15.39 -3.19 8.53
C LYS A 258 13.97 -2.91 9.02
N GLU A 259 13.48 -3.75 9.92
CA GLU A 259 12.25 -3.48 10.66
C GLU A 259 12.38 -2.16 11.44
N LYS A 260 11.25 -1.47 11.62
CA LYS A 260 11.19 -0.19 12.32
C LYS A 260 11.03 -0.44 13.83
N ASN A 261 11.97 0.09 14.60
CA ASN A 261 11.92 0.07 16.06
C ASN A 261 11.41 1.42 16.60
N TYR A 262 10.58 1.35 17.65
CA TYR A 262 9.98 2.51 18.33
C TYR A 262 10.55 2.62 19.74
N TYR A 263 11.47 3.57 19.95
CA TYR A 263 12.13 3.80 21.25
C TYR A 263 11.67 5.09 21.94
N LYS A 264 10.98 5.97 21.22
CA LYS A 264 10.49 7.27 21.71
C LYS A 264 9.07 7.48 21.20
N PRO A 265 8.25 8.29 21.91
CA PRO A 265 6.95 8.70 21.40
C PRO A 265 7.06 9.35 20.02
N VAL A 266 6.06 9.11 19.17
CA VAL A 266 6.02 9.67 17.82
C VAL A 266 5.72 11.16 17.90
N ILE A 267 6.49 11.97 17.16
CA ILE A 267 6.34 13.44 17.12
C ILE A 267 6.26 14.00 15.69
N ASN A 268 6.79 13.28 14.69
CA ASN A 268 6.80 13.66 13.27
C ASN A 268 6.73 12.39 12.40
N ASP A 269 6.46 12.56 11.10
CA ASP A 269 6.63 11.48 10.12
C ASP A 269 8.10 11.05 10.01
N GLU A 270 8.31 9.75 9.87
CA GLU A 270 9.61 9.16 9.53
C GLU A 270 9.41 8.32 8.27
N PHE A 271 9.95 8.77 7.13
CA PHE A 271 9.89 7.97 5.91
C PHE A 271 10.93 6.86 5.96
N LEU A 272 10.61 5.74 5.31
CA LEU A 272 11.58 4.68 5.05
C LEU A 272 12.80 5.33 4.38
N PRO A 273 14.00 5.23 4.98
CA PRO A 273 15.20 5.79 4.40
C PRO A 273 15.43 5.21 3.00
N ALA A 274 15.93 6.04 2.09
CA ALA A 274 16.29 5.61 0.74
C ALA A 274 17.21 4.37 0.84
N GLY A 275 16.69 3.22 0.40
CA GLY A 275 17.41 1.96 0.42
C GLY A 275 18.45 1.91 -0.70
N PRO A 276 19.29 0.86 -0.75
CA PRO A 276 20.20 0.65 -1.86
C PRO A 276 19.38 0.47 -3.15
N SER A 277 19.54 1.41 -4.08
CA SER A 277 18.88 1.34 -5.38
C SER A 277 19.64 0.42 -6.33
N LEU A 278 18.91 -0.43 -7.05
CA LEU A 278 19.44 -1.22 -8.14
C LEU A 278 20.00 -0.36 -9.28
N LEU A 279 19.55 0.89 -9.43
CA LEU A 279 20.11 1.85 -10.38
C LEU A 279 21.51 2.33 -9.98
N ASN A 280 21.85 2.23 -8.70
CA ASN A 280 23.16 2.58 -8.14
C ASN A 280 23.98 1.34 -7.74
N HIS A 281 23.58 0.15 -8.19
CA HIS A 281 24.23 -1.11 -7.84
C HIS A 281 25.70 -1.13 -8.31
N LYS A 282 26.60 -1.81 -7.59
CA LYS A 282 28.04 -1.89 -7.96
C LYS A 282 28.27 -2.51 -9.34
N GLU A 283 27.51 -3.54 -9.69
CA GLU A 283 27.60 -4.24 -10.98
C GLU A 283 26.90 -3.46 -12.10
N LYS A 284 27.65 -3.13 -13.16
CA LYS A 284 27.16 -2.34 -14.30
C LYS A 284 26.02 -3.02 -15.06
N ASP A 285 26.06 -4.34 -15.17
CA ASP A 285 25.06 -5.10 -15.91
C ASP A 285 23.69 -5.09 -15.20
N ILE A 286 23.68 -5.16 -13.87
CA ILE A 286 22.45 -5.01 -13.07
C ILE A 286 21.88 -3.60 -13.27
N ARG A 287 22.71 -2.54 -13.18
CA ARG A 287 22.25 -1.16 -13.41
C ARG A 287 21.62 -1.00 -14.80
N LYS A 288 22.28 -1.51 -15.83
CA LYS A 288 21.81 -1.45 -17.22
C LYS A 288 20.49 -2.20 -17.40
N ALA A 289 20.39 -3.43 -16.87
CA ALA A 289 19.19 -4.24 -16.96
C ALA A 289 18.00 -3.54 -16.28
N VAL A 290 18.19 -3.07 -15.05
CA VAL A 290 17.13 -2.39 -14.29
C VAL A 290 16.70 -1.11 -14.97
N ASN A 291 17.64 -0.29 -15.47
CA ASN A 291 17.28 0.91 -16.22
C ASN A 291 16.43 0.59 -17.47
N LEU A 292 16.74 -0.47 -18.21
CA LEU A 292 15.91 -0.90 -19.35
C LEU A 292 14.50 -1.31 -18.91
N LEU A 293 14.38 -2.05 -17.81
CA LEU A 293 13.09 -2.53 -17.30
C LEU A 293 12.21 -1.38 -16.79
N LEU A 294 12.79 -0.44 -16.04
CA LEU A 294 12.06 0.72 -15.51
C LEU A 294 11.65 1.72 -16.62
N ASN A 295 12.31 1.68 -17.78
CA ASN A 295 11.99 2.44 -18.98
C ASN A 295 11.12 1.65 -20.00
N GLY A 296 10.43 0.59 -19.55
CA GLY A 296 9.36 -0.04 -20.31
C GLY A 296 9.71 -1.38 -20.96
N LYS A 297 10.94 -1.89 -20.84
CA LYS A 297 11.19 -3.31 -21.20
C LYS A 297 10.54 -4.23 -20.16
N ASN A 298 9.95 -5.32 -20.63
CA ASN A 298 9.36 -6.36 -19.79
C ASN A 298 10.30 -7.56 -19.57
N LYS A 299 11.41 -7.63 -20.31
CA LYS A 299 12.41 -8.69 -20.25
C LYS A 299 13.79 -8.17 -20.67
N THR A 300 14.82 -8.59 -19.96
CA THR A 300 16.23 -8.43 -20.34
C THR A 300 17.08 -9.48 -19.61
N TYR A 301 18.39 -9.35 -19.64
CA TYR A 301 19.32 -10.15 -18.85
C TYR A 301 20.40 -9.27 -18.21
N PHE A 302 21.07 -9.81 -17.19
CA PHE A 302 22.31 -9.26 -16.64
C PHE A 302 23.29 -10.39 -16.33
N TYR A 303 24.57 -10.07 -16.18
CA TYR A 303 25.57 -11.02 -15.68
C TYR A 303 25.95 -10.69 -14.25
N GLN A 304 26.20 -11.74 -13.46
CA GLN A 304 26.79 -11.64 -12.14
C GLN A 304 27.74 -12.80 -11.93
N ASN A 305 29.02 -12.51 -11.64
CA ASN A 305 30.08 -13.51 -11.51
C ASN A 305 30.04 -14.53 -12.67
N THR A 306 30.04 -14.01 -13.92
CA THR A 306 29.94 -14.75 -15.20
C THR A 306 28.65 -15.53 -15.47
N HIS A 307 27.76 -15.65 -14.48
CA HIS A 307 26.45 -16.29 -14.66
C HIS A 307 25.47 -15.31 -15.27
N LYS A 308 24.75 -15.75 -16.31
CA LYS A 308 23.70 -14.97 -16.97
C LYS A 308 22.39 -15.21 -16.25
N PHE A 309 21.69 -14.14 -15.89
CA PHE A 309 20.34 -14.20 -15.35
C PHE A 309 19.38 -13.50 -16.30
N VAL A 310 18.21 -14.08 -16.54
CA VAL A 310 17.10 -13.43 -17.23
C VAL A 310 16.25 -12.72 -16.18
N ILE A 311 15.85 -11.48 -16.45
CA ILE A 311 15.02 -10.69 -15.55
C ILE A 311 13.80 -10.15 -16.29
N TYR A 312 12.63 -10.35 -15.69
CA TYR A 312 11.34 -9.89 -16.17
C TYR A 312 10.84 -8.73 -15.32
N SER A 313 9.97 -7.90 -15.89
CA SER A 313 9.36 -6.76 -15.21
C SER A 313 7.88 -6.66 -15.55
N SER A 314 7.07 -6.32 -14.54
CA SER A 314 5.69 -5.88 -14.70
C SER A 314 5.39 -4.73 -13.75
N LYS A 315 4.63 -3.73 -14.21
CA LYS A 315 4.34 -2.50 -13.46
C LYS A 315 3.01 -2.62 -12.72
N LEU A 316 3.01 -2.31 -11.42
CA LEU A 316 1.79 -2.11 -10.63
C LEU A 316 1.26 -0.71 -10.91
N LYS A 317 0.05 -0.60 -11.45
CA LYS A 317 -0.56 0.67 -11.87
C LYS A 317 -0.85 1.60 -10.68
N GLU A 318 -1.37 1.06 -9.58
CA GLU A 318 -1.76 1.83 -8.39
C GLU A 318 -0.59 2.64 -7.79
N THR A 319 0.52 1.96 -7.54
CA THR A 319 1.70 2.57 -6.90
C THR A 319 2.72 3.07 -7.92
N GLY A 320 2.72 2.55 -9.14
CA GLY A 320 3.78 2.77 -10.12
C GLY A 320 5.06 1.97 -9.84
N TRP A 321 5.03 1.08 -8.84
CA TRP A 321 6.13 0.15 -8.55
C TRP A 321 6.27 -0.92 -9.63
N TYR A 322 7.41 -1.59 -9.66
CA TYR A 322 7.72 -2.66 -10.59
C TYR A 322 7.99 -3.95 -9.82
N LEU A 323 7.27 -5.01 -10.19
CA LEU A 323 7.59 -6.38 -9.80
C LEU A 323 8.63 -6.91 -10.78
N LEU A 324 9.75 -7.40 -10.27
CA LEU A 324 10.83 -8.02 -11.03
C LEU A 324 10.94 -9.50 -10.67
N LYS A 325 11.14 -10.36 -11.68
CA LYS A 325 11.40 -11.80 -11.48
C LYS A 325 12.72 -12.16 -12.15
N ILE A 326 13.64 -12.71 -11.37
CA ILE A 326 14.93 -13.21 -11.86
C ILE A 326 14.79 -14.71 -12.11
N ILE A 327 15.36 -15.19 -13.22
CA ILE A 327 15.45 -16.58 -13.62
C ILE A 327 16.90 -16.87 -13.96
N ASN A 328 17.39 -18.02 -13.51
CA ASN A 328 18.72 -18.52 -13.86
C ASN A 328 18.71 -19.06 -15.29
#